data_AF-A0A258FX72-F1
#
_entry.id   AF-A0A258FX72-F1
#
_cell.length_a   1.000
_cell.length_b   1.000
_cell.length_c   1.000
_cell.angle_alpha   90.00
_cell.angle_beta   90.00
_cell.angle_gamma   90.00
#
_symmetry.space_group_name_H-M   'P 1'
#
loop_
_entity.id
_entity.type
_entity.pdbx_description
1 polymer ?
#
loop_
_entity_poly.entity_id
_entity_poly.type
_entity_poly.pdbx_seq_one_letter_code
_entity_poly.pdbx_strand_id
1 'polypeptide(L)'
;MPKTSLVFTAVLAALAIFGAAQAEPPKGWMLSGSKPQKYDRCRDTRAGKVAFIRGRPGEATVRGCGTLMQIVDAKPYLGKRLRLSTSLKADSAERAQMWMCVDGRDRAVAFDNTTDRPLTGRTE
;
A
#
# COMPACT_ATOMS: atom_id res chain seq x y z
N MET A 1 -3.67 -50.32 47.40
CA MET A 1 -3.48 -50.67 45.98
C MET A 1 -4.60 -50.03 45.17
N PRO A 2 -4.35 -49.47 43.97
CA PRO A 2 -4.35 -48.01 43.79
C PRO A 2 -5.23 -47.44 42.64
N LYS A 3 -5.35 -46.10 42.64
CA LYS A 3 -5.64 -45.14 41.53
C LYS A 3 -7.10 -45.09 41.02
N THR A 4 -7.72 -43.93 40.80
CA THR A 4 -7.32 -42.98 39.73
C THR A 4 -8.01 -41.61 39.91
N SER A 5 -7.32 -40.60 39.41
CA SER A 5 -7.40 -39.15 39.65
C SER A 5 -8.64 -38.40 39.15
N LEU A 6 -8.97 -37.31 39.85
CA LEU A 6 -9.77 -36.19 39.33
C LEU A 6 -9.01 -35.49 38.19
N VAL A 7 -9.60 -35.44 37.00
CA VAL A 7 -9.04 -34.71 35.85
C VAL A 7 -9.55 -33.27 35.90
N PHE A 8 -8.65 -32.31 36.13
CA PHE A 8 -8.91 -30.89 35.91
C PHE A 8 -8.99 -30.65 34.40
N THR A 9 -10.18 -30.35 33.88
CA THR A 9 -10.35 -29.90 32.49
C THR A 9 -9.85 -28.46 32.39
N ALA A 10 -8.61 -28.29 31.93
CA ALA A 10 -8.05 -26.99 31.59
C ALA A 10 -8.70 -26.46 30.31
N VAL A 11 -9.24 -25.24 30.40
CA VAL A 11 -9.75 -24.45 29.28
C VAL A 11 -8.57 -24.01 28.39
N LEU A 12 -8.67 -24.24 27.09
CA LEU A 12 -7.88 -23.53 26.09
C LEU A 12 -8.84 -22.92 25.06
N ALA A 13 -9.30 -21.70 25.36
CA ALA A 13 -9.88 -20.84 24.35
C ALA A 13 -8.73 -20.34 23.46
N ALA A 14 -8.53 -20.97 22.32
CA ALA A 14 -7.63 -20.47 21.28
C ALA A 14 -8.26 -19.21 20.68
N LEU A 15 -7.94 -18.04 21.23
CA LEU A 15 -8.12 -16.78 20.52
C LEU A 15 -7.20 -16.80 19.30
N ALA A 16 -7.77 -17.15 18.15
CA ALA A 16 -7.13 -16.94 16.86
C ALA A 16 -6.98 -15.43 16.66
N ILE A 17 -5.81 -14.90 17.03
CA ILE A 17 -5.39 -13.54 16.68
C ILE A 17 -5.18 -13.55 15.16
N PHE A 18 -6.24 -13.27 14.39
CA PHE A 18 -6.14 -12.90 12.98
C PHE A 18 -5.60 -11.48 12.88
N GLY A 19 -4.37 -11.26 13.35
CA GLY A 19 -3.55 -10.17 12.88
C GLY A 19 -3.07 -10.56 11.49
N ALA A 20 -3.77 -10.13 10.44
CA ALA A 20 -3.24 -10.25 9.09
C ALA A 20 -1.89 -9.55 9.07
N ALA A 21 -0.80 -10.33 9.06
CA ALA A 21 0.54 -9.81 8.92
C ALA A 21 0.53 -8.91 7.68
N GLN A 22 0.67 -7.59 7.88
CA GLN A 22 0.75 -6.65 6.78
C GLN A 22 2.08 -6.94 6.10
N ALA A 23 2.06 -7.54 4.91
CA ALA A 23 3.31 -7.83 4.22
C ALA A 23 3.98 -6.50 3.90
N GLU A 24 5.29 -6.44 4.14
CA GLU A 24 6.05 -5.22 3.88
C GLU A 24 5.92 -4.80 2.41
N PRO A 25 5.96 -3.48 2.12
CA PRO A 25 6.03 -3.02 0.75
C PRO A 25 7.28 -3.61 0.06
N PRO A 26 7.29 -3.70 -1.28
CA PRO A 26 8.49 -4.11 -2.00
C PRO A 26 9.70 -3.25 -1.59
N LYS A 27 10.90 -3.83 -1.58
CA LYS A 27 12.13 -3.11 -1.20
C LYS A 27 12.26 -1.78 -1.95
N GLY A 28 12.51 -0.70 -1.19
CA GLY A 28 12.64 0.67 -1.73
C GLY A 28 11.32 1.43 -1.88
N TRP A 29 10.17 0.78 -1.65
CA TRP A 29 8.86 1.43 -1.65
C TRP A 29 8.43 1.81 -0.23
N MET A 30 7.78 2.97 -0.13
CA MET A 30 7.30 3.55 1.12
C MET A 30 5.90 4.13 0.93
N LEU A 31 5.15 4.24 2.04
CA LEU A 31 3.89 4.97 2.03
C LEU A 31 4.15 6.43 2.34
N SER A 32 3.45 7.27 1.62
CA SER A 32 3.44 8.72 1.74
C SER A 32 2.01 9.22 1.47
N GLY A 33 1.86 10.51 1.20
CA GLY A 33 0.60 11.20 0.97
C GLY A 33 0.21 12.11 2.12
N SER A 34 -0.99 12.68 2.06
CA SER A 34 -1.46 13.62 3.09
C SER A 34 -1.97 12.91 4.35
N LYS A 35 -2.33 11.62 4.27
CA LYS A 35 -2.83 10.82 5.40
C LYS A 35 -2.29 9.37 5.38
N PRO A 36 -0.98 9.12 5.25
CA PRO A 36 -0.41 7.78 5.08
C PRO A 36 -0.84 6.80 6.18
N GLN A 37 -0.95 7.24 7.43
CA GLN A 37 -1.38 6.42 8.56
C GLN A 37 -2.78 5.82 8.44
N LYS A 38 -3.60 6.31 7.50
CA LYS A 38 -4.97 5.84 7.22
C LYS A 38 -5.02 4.78 6.11
N TYR A 39 -3.87 4.44 5.53
CA TYR A 39 -3.76 3.47 4.45
C TYR A 39 -2.85 2.30 4.85
N ASP A 40 -3.26 1.11 4.44
CA ASP A 40 -2.40 -0.06 4.42
C ASP A 40 -1.63 -0.10 3.10
N ARG A 41 -0.41 -0.64 3.17
CA ARG A 41 0.48 -0.89 2.04
C ARG A 41 0.93 -2.33 2.13
N CYS A 42 0.91 -3.06 1.03
CA CYS A 42 1.29 -4.47 1.10
C CYS A 42 1.69 -4.98 -0.27
N ARG A 43 2.66 -5.90 -0.30
CA ARG A 43 2.91 -6.72 -1.47
C ARG A 43 1.85 -7.81 -1.53
N ASP A 44 1.18 -7.94 -2.67
CA ASP A 44 0.33 -9.10 -2.89
C ASP A 44 1.22 -10.32 -3.17
N THR A 45 1.38 -11.17 -2.16
CA THR A 45 2.19 -12.39 -2.24
C THR A 45 1.52 -13.48 -3.08
N ARG A 46 0.23 -13.35 -3.41
CA ARG A 46 -0.54 -14.31 -4.21
C ARG A 46 -0.51 -13.98 -5.70
N ALA A 47 -0.32 -12.71 -6.06
CA ALA A 47 -0.37 -12.22 -7.45
C ALA A 47 1.02 -11.83 -8.05
N GLY A 48 2.14 -12.26 -7.45
CA GLY A 48 3.48 -12.07 -8.01
C GLY A 48 4.13 -10.72 -7.68
N LYS A 49 4.39 -9.87 -8.71
CA LYS A 49 5.02 -8.53 -8.57
C LYS A 49 3.96 -7.43 -8.45
N VAL A 50 2.98 -7.62 -7.58
CA VAL A 50 1.90 -6.65 -7.35
C VAL A 50 2.04 -6.07 -5.95
N ALA A 51 1.81 -4.77 -5.82
CA ALA A 51 1.67 -4.09 -4.55
C ALA A 51 0.35 -3.34 -4.53
N PHE A 52 -0.25 -3.22 -3.35
CA PHE A 52 -1.49 -2.50 -3.17
C PHE A 52 -1.37 -1.42 -2.10
N ILE A 53 -2.25 -0.44 -2.25
CA ILE A 53 -2.56 0.56 -1.24
C ILE A 53 -4.07 0.52 -0.99
N ARG A 54 -4.47 0.55 0.26
CA ARG A 54 -5.88 0.39 0.64
C ARG A 54 -6.22 1.29 1.82
N GLY A 55 -7.32 2.03 1.74
CA GLY A 55 -7.85 2.76 2.89
C GLY A 55 -8.27 1.79 4.00
N ARG A 56 -7.99 2.13 5.25
CA ARG A 56 -8.40 1.29 6.39
C ARG A 56 -9.92 1.36 6.58
N PRO A 57 -10.57 0.24 6.98
CA PRO A 57 -11.99 0.25 7.31
C PRO A 57 -12.33 1.32 8.36
N GLY A 58 -13.46 2.01 8.20
CA GLY A 58 -13.90 3.07 9.12
C GLY A 58 -13.24 4.45 8.90
N GLU A 59 -12.26 4.56 8.00
CA GLU A 59 -11.59 5.82 7.65
C GLU A 59 -12.07 6.40 6.30
N ALA A 60 -13.19 5.88 5.78
CA ALA A 60 -13.70 6.14 4.43
C ALA A 60 -14.14 7.59 4.16
N THR A 61 -14.26 8.42 5.20
CA THR A 61 -14.68 9.83 5.10
C THR A 61 -13.51 10.81 5.18
N VAL A 62 -12.27 10.32 5.30
CA VAL A 62 -11.10 11.18 5.46
C VAL A 62 -10.71 11.80 4.13
N ARG A 63 -10.88 13.13 4.00
CA ARG A 63 -10.25 13.89 2.91
C ARG A 63 -8.73 13.73 3.00
N GLY A 64 -8.14 13.08 2.01
CA GLY A 64 -6.71 12.87 1.92
C GLY A 64 -6.36 11.79 0.92
N CYS A 65 -5.06 11.54 0.76
CA CYS A 65 -4.55 10.46 -0.07
C CYS A 65 -3.49 9.67 0.69
N GLY A 66 -3.44 8.39 0.38
CA GLY A 66 -2.28 7.55 0.60
C GLY A 66 -1.55 7.36 -0.73
N THR A 67 -0.25 7.16 -0.68
CA THR A 67 0.57 6.92 -1.87
C THR A 67 1.61 5.87 -1.57
N LEU A 68 1.71 4.84 -2.39
CA LEU A 68 2.86 3.95 -2.41
C LEU A 68 3.86 4.50 -3.45
N MET A 69 5.06 4.87 -3.02
CA MET A 69 6.07 5.51 -3.88
C MET A 69 7.48 4.97 -3.61
N GLN A 70 8.39 5.25 -4.53
CA GLN A 70 9.83 5.06 -4.37
C GLN A 70 10.56 6.31 -4.87
N ILE A 71 11.78 6.51 -4.38
CA ILE A 71 12.69 7.57 -4.83
C ILE A 71 13.89 6.89 -5.48
N VAL A 72 14.30 7.36 -6.65
CA VAL A 72 15.43 6.82 -7.42
C VAL A 72 16.43 7.94 -7.73
N ASP A 73 17.71 7.61 -7.85
CA ASP A 73 18.74 8.59 -8.25
C ASP A 73 18.42 9.10 -9.66
N ALA A 74 18.34 10.42 -9.81
CA ALA A 74 18.06 11.09 -11.07
C ALA A 74 19.30 11.15 -12.00
N LYS A 75 20.53 11.02 -11.48
CA LYS A 75 21.77 11.16 -12.26
C LYS A 75 21.82 10.28 -13.52
N PRO A 76 21.41 9.00 -13.52
CA PRO A 76 21.44 8.15 -14.71
C PRO A 76 20.45 8.57 -15.81
N TYR A 77 19.54 9.49 -15.50
CA TYR A 77 18.45 9.93 -16.35
C TYR A 77 18.61 11.37 -16.87
N LEU A 78 19.73 12.03 -16.57
CA LEU A 78 20.02 13.37 -17.10
C LEU A 78 20.00 13.37 -18.63
N GLY A 79 19.33 14.37 -19.21
CA GLY A 79 19.16 14.51 -20.66
C GLY A 79 18.19 13.52 -21.31
N LYS A 80 17.51 12.66 -20.53
CA LYS A 80 16.58 11.66 -21.06
C LYS A 80 15.13 12.05 -20.83
N ARG A 81 14.25 11.56 -21.70
CA ARG A 81 12.80 11.57 -21.48
C ARG A 81 12.41 10.38 -20.61
N LEU A 82 11.76 10.64 -19.49
CA LEU A 82 11.21 9.62 -18.60
C LEU A 82 9.76 9.31 -18.92
N ARG A 83 9.37 8.04 -18.78
CA ARG A 83 7.99 7.57 -18.83
C ARG A 83 7.75 6.60 -17.68
N LEU A 84 6.81 6.94 -16.81
CA LEU A 84 6.30 6.00 -15.82
C LEU A 84 5.16 5.19 -16.47
N SER A 85 5.18 3.86 -16.31
CA SER A 85 4.16 2.96 -16.86
C SER A 85 3.89 1.84 -15.87
N THR A 86 2.62 1.53 -15.65
CA THR A 86 2.17 0.41 -14.81
C THR A 86 0.79 -0.03 -15.26
N SER A 87 0.40 -1.25 -14.86
CA SER A 87 -1.01 -1.65 -14.86
C SER A 87 -1.59 -1.28 -13.49
N LEU A 88 -2.74 -0.62 -13.48
CA LEU A 88 -3.48 -0.28 -12.26
C LEU A 88 -4.84 -0.98 -12.27
N LYS A 89 -5.26 -1.41 -11.09
CA LYS A 89 -6.60 -1.93 -10.83
C LYS A 89 -7.16 -1.28 -9.57
N ALA A 90 -8.42 -0.89 -9.61
CA ALA A 90 -9.16 -0.37 -8.46
C ALA A 90 -10.34 -1.26 -8.13
N ASP A 91 -10.61 -1.47 -6.85
CA ASP A 91 -11.80 -2.20 -6.39
C ASP A 91 -12.94 -1.24 -6.01
N SER A 92 -12.62 -0.15 -5.31
CA SER A 92 -13.56 0.87 -4.89
C SER A 92 -12.84 2.21 -4.65
N ALA A 93 -12.35 2.83 -5.72
CA ALA A 93 -11.62 4.10 -5.62
C ALA A 93 -12.52 5.31 -5.94
N GLU A 94 -12.60 6.30 -5.05
CA GLU A 94 -13.12 7.62 -5.47
C GLU A 94 -12.25 8.21 -6.57
N ARG A 95 -10.92 8.17 -6.34
CA ARG A 95 -9.91 8.54 -7.32
C ARG A 95 -8.61 7.80 -7.04
N ALA A 96 -8.07 7.10 -8.03
CA ALA A 96 -6.75 6.50 -8.00
C ALA A 96 -5.95 6.94 -9.23
N GLN A 97 -4.69 7.29 -9.05
CA GLN A 97 -3.87 7.88 -10.11
C GLN A 97 -2.38 7.59 -9.89
N MET A 98 -1.58 7.87 -10.91
CA MET A 98 -0.13 7.82 -10.84
C MET A 98 0.42 9.24 -10.73
N TRP A 99 1.63 9.34 -10.21
CA TRP A 99 2.37 10.58 -10.31
C TRP A 99 3.87 10.30 -10.45
N MET A 100 4.59 11.28 -10.99
CA MET A 100 6.04 11.29 -11.05
C MET A 100 6.51 12.72 -10.82
N CYS A 101 7.39 12.90 -9.83
CA CYS A 101 8.08 14.15 -9.58
C CYS A 101 9.56 13.99 -9.96
N VAL A 102 10.14 15.03 -10.54
CA VAL A 102 11.59 15.16 -10.70
C VAL A 102 12.04 16.29 -9.79
N ASP A 103 12.82 15.95 -8.77
CA ASP A 103 13.36 16.92 -7.82
C ASP A 103 14.69 17.49 -8.32
N GLY A 104 14.78 18.82 -8.36
CA GLY A 104 16.04 19.56 -8.50
C GLY A 104 16.68 19.84 -7.15
N ARG A 105 17.63 20.77 -7.11
CA ARG A 105 18.37 21.10 -5.87
C ARG A 105 17.46 21.54 -4.73
N ASP A 106 16.50 22.43 -5.03
CA ASP A 106 15.69 23.10 -4.00
C ASP A 106 14.17 23.00 -4.27
N ARG A 107 13.77 22.45 -5.43
CA ARG A 107 12.37 22.36 -5.84
C ARG A 107 12.14 21.26 -6.87
N ALA A 108 10.90 20.83 -7.01
CA ALA A 108 10.45 20.05 -8.15
C ALA A 108 10.68 20.83 -9.45
N VAL A 109 11.27 20.18 -10.45
CA VAL A 109 11.51 20.74 -11.79
C VAL A 109 10.55 20.17 -12.84
N ALA A 110 9.89 19.04 -12.54
CA ALA A 110 8.81 18.49 -13.35
C ALA A 110 7.88 17.67 -12.46
N PHE A 111 6.58 17.70 -12.78
CA PHE A 111 5.57 16.91 -12.07
C PHE A 111 4.45 16.52 -13.03
N ASP A 112 4.11 15.23 -13.06
CA ASP A 112 2.92 14.68 -13.70
C ASP A 112 2.12 13.93 -12.63
N ASN A 113 0.79 14.10 -12.63
CA ASN A 113 -0.13 13.52 -11.64
C ASN A 113 -1.31 12.79 -12.30
N THR A 114 -1.21 12.53 -13.61
CA THR A 114 -2.21 11.84 -14.46
C THR A 114 -3.67 12.22 -14.13
N THR A 115 -3.90 13.50 -13.85
CA THR A 115 -5.16 14.00 -13.25
C THR A 115 -6.30 14.03 -14.26
N ASP A 116 -5.97 14.03 -15.54
CA ASP A 116 -6.86 13.90 -16.69
C ASP A 116 -7.45 12.49 -16.85
N ARG A 117 -6.82 11.47 -16.26
CA ARG A 117 -7.19 10.05 -16.46
C ARG A 117 -7.10 9.21 -15.18
N PRO A 118 -7.78 9.60 -14.09
CA PRO A 118 -7.83 8.78 -12.88
C PRO A 118 -8.64 7.50 -13.12
N LEU A 119 -8.35 6.46 -12.33
CA LEU A 119 -9.30 5.37 -12.13
C LEU A 119 -10.34 5.78 -11.09
N THR A 120 -11.60 5.47 -11.36
CA THR A 120 -12.75 5.74 -10.48
C THR A 120 -13.63 4.49 -10.39
N GLY A 121 -14.19 4.24 -9.21
CA GLY A 121 -14.98 3.05 -8.93
C GLY A 121 -14.14 1.77 -8.94
N ARG A 122 -14.74 0.72 -9.50
CA ARG A 122 -14.13 -0.59 -9.72
C ARG A 122 -13.66 -0.68 -11.17
N THR A 123 -12.49 -1.25 -11.40
CA THR A 123 -11.94 -1.52 -12.74
C THR A 123 -11.58 -3.00 -12.88
N GLU A 124 -11.59 -3.48 -14.12
CA GLU A 124 -11.24 -4.89 -14.43
C GLU A 124 -9.73 -5.15 -14.39
#